data_AF-A0A520EAV9-F1
#
_entry.id   AF-A0A520EAV9-F1
#
_cell.length_a   1.000
_cell.length_b   1.000
_cell.length_c   1.000
_cell.angle_alpha   90.00
_cell.angle_beta   90.00
_cell.angle_gamma   90.00
#
_symmetry.space_group_name_H-M   'P 1'
#
loop_
_entity.id
_entity.type
_entity.pdbx_description
1 polymer ?
#
loop_
_entity_poly.entity_id
_entity_poly.type
_entity_poly.pdbx_seq_one_letter_code
_entity_poly.pdbx_strand_id
1 'polypeptide(L)'
;LQLTDMPVAVLFVMAIASIGIYGIVLGGWSSGSTYSLLGGLRSSAQMISYEVSMGLALVAVFLYAGSMSTSEIVAAQDKLWFGLILAPSFVIYVISMIGETNRAPFDLPEAEGELVGGFHTEYSSLKFALFFLAEYINMATVSALATTLFLGGWRAPFWIDEFWAGANEGYWPFLWFMGKVLFFIFIFIWLRGSLPRLRYDQFMHFGWKRLIPISLLWIVAVAAIRTINLNGGFDRTYLYGAIGVLAALMLVLFFFDEKKDGSEETPAEAPFDAFAGGYPVPPMPHQADATTIRTATGGDA
;
A
#
# COMPACT_ATOMS: atom_id res chain seq x y z
N LEU A 1 0.95 -21.82 18.17
CA LEU A 1 1.55 -20.51 17.83
C LEU A 1 0.61 -19.34 18.10
N GLN A 2 -0.71 -19.50 17.98
CA GLN A 2 -1.67 -18.47 18.38
C GLN A 2 -1.93 -18.52 19.89
N LEU A 3 -2.11 -17.34 20.50
CA LEU A 3 -2.51 -17.21 21.91
C LEU A 3 -4.03 -17.36 22.07
N THR A 4 -4.81 -16.84 21.11
CA THR A 4 -6.27 -16.93 21.06
C THR A 4 -6.71 -16.87 19.61
N ASP A 5 -7.70 -17.69 19.25
CA ASP A 5 -8.32 -17.63 17.93
C ASP A 5 -9.71 -16.99 18.03
N MET A 6 -9.90 -15.89 17.31
CA MET A 6 -11.16 -15.16 17.27
C MET A 6 -11.75 -15.24 15.85
N PRO A 7 -13.08 -15.33 15.69
CA PRO A 7 -13.71 -15.36 14.37
C PRO A 7 -13.36 -14.15 13.49
N VAL A 8 -13.02 -13.01 14.09
CA VAL A 8 -12.65 -11.76 13.42
C VAL A 8 -11.18 -11.38 13.63
N ALA A 9 -10.31 -12.37 13.87
CA ALA A 9 -8.91 -12.14 14.24
C ALA A 9 -8.15 -11.23 13.26
N VAL A 10 -8.32 -11.41 11.95
CA VAL A 10 -7.61 -10.59 10.96
C VAL A 10 -8.08 -9.13 10.99
N LEU A 11 -9.38 -8.89 11.11
CA LEU A 11 -9.94 -7.53 11.22
C LEU A 11 -9.48 -6.84 12.50
N PHE A 12 -9.36 -7.58 13.60
CA PHE A 12 -8.85 -7.05 14.86
C PHE A 12 -7.40 -6.56 14.73
N VAL A 13 -6.53 -7.32 14.05
CA VAL A 13 -5.14 -6.89 13.81
C VAL A 13 -5.10 -5.64 12.94
N MET A 14 -5.89 -5.59 11.86
CA MET A 14 -6.01 -4.40 11.01
C MET A 14 -6.47 -3.19 11.81
N ALA A 15 -7.50 -3.32 12.64
CA ALA A 15 -8.01 -2.23 13.46
C ALA A 15 -6.96 -1.69 14.45
N ILE A 16 -6.11 -2.55 15.01
CA ILE A 16 -4.99 -2.11 15.86
C ILE A 16 -3.91 -1.41 15.03
N ALA A 17 -3.61 -1.90 13.82
CA ALA A 17 -2.67 -1.24 12.91
C ALA A 17 -3.13 0.19 12.56
N SER A 18 -4.42 0.39 12.29
CA SER A 18 -4.99 1.73 12.05
C SER A 18 -4.77 2.71 13.20
N ILE A 19 -4.74 2.21 14.45
CA ILE A 19 -4.47 3.05 15.63
C ILE A 19 -3.03 3.62 15.59
N GLY A 20 -2.08 2.87 15.00
CA GLY A 20 -0.69 3.31 14.84
C GLY A 20 -0.56 4.62 14.06
N ILE A 21 -1.46 4.87 13.11
CA ILE A 21 -1.48 6.08 12.28
C ILE A 21 -1.70 7.33 13.13
N TYR A 22 -2.53 7.25 14.18
CA TYR A 22 -2.72 8.36 15.12
C TYR A 22 -1.43 8.71 15.87
N GLY A 23 -0.59 7.71 16.17
CA GLY A 23 0.70 7.93 16.81
C GLY A 23 1.62 8.82 15.97
N ILE A 24 1.59 8.66 14.64
CA ILE A 24 2.40 9.43 13.71
C ILE A 24 1.85 10.86 13.54
N VAL A 25 0.52 11.03 13.45
CA VAL A 25 -0.10 12.37 13.40
C VAL A 25 0.17 13.17 14.67
N LEU A 26 -0.10 12.58 15.84
CA LEU A 26 0.10 13.24 17.13
C LEU A 26 1.59 13.47 17.40
N GLY A 27 2.46 12.57 16.93
CA GLY A 27 3.90 12.73 16.95
C GLY A 27 4.33 13.99 16.18
N GLY A 28 3.93 14.10 14.92
CA GLY A 28 4.21 15.28 14.09
C GLY A 28 3.62 16.58 14.64
N TRP A 29 2.42 16.53 15.24
CA TRP A 29 1.79 17.71 15.83
C TRP A 29 2.48 18.20 17.11
N SER A 30 2.88 17.28 17.99
CA SER A 30 3.53 17.64 19.26
C SER A 30 4.98 18.09 19.11
N SER A 31 5.58 17.90 17.94
CA SER A 31 6.93 18.36 17.61
C SER A 31 7.06 19.89 17.56
N GLY A 32 5.96 20.63 17.34
CA GLY A 32 5.97 22.10 17.40
C GLY A 32 6.60 22.82 16.19
N SER A 33 6.97 22.07 15.14
CA SER A 33 7.44 22.59 13.85
C SER A 33 6.43 22.32 12.74
N THR A 34 6.23 23.30 11.86
CA THR A 34 5.32 23.17 10.70
C THR A 34 5.79 22.10 9.71
N TYR A 35 7.11 21.93 9.54
CA TYR A 35 7.68 20.93 8.64
C TYR A 35 7.46 19.50 9.16
N SER A 36 7.61 19.29 10.47
CA SER A 36 7.39 17.99 11.11
C SER A 36 5.90 17.61 11.12
N LEU A 37 5.02 18.59 11.29
CA LEU A 37 3.57 18.38 11.13
C LEU A 37 3.21 17.99 9.68
N LEU A 38 3.77 18.68 8.67
CA LEU A 38 3.56 18.32 7.26
C LEU A 38 4.09 16.92 6.94
N GLY A 39 5.22 16.52 7.52
CA GLY A 39 5.78 15.17 7.41
C GLY A 39 4.87 14.11 8.04
N GLY A 40 4.37 14.36 9.25
CA GLY A 40 3.39 13.49 9.90
C GLY A 40 2.12 13.34 9.07
N LEU A 41 1.55 14.43 8.55
CA LEU A 41 0.34 14.40 7.74
C LEU A 41 0.52 13.63 6.42
N ARG A 42 1.65 13.80 5.73
CA ARG A 42 1.97 13.04 4.50
C ARG A 42 2.16 11.56 4.80
N SER A 43 2.85 11.22 5.88
CA SER A 43 3.01 9.83 6.34
C SER A 43 1.67 9.16 6.65
N SER A 44 0.80 9.87 7.36
CA SER A 44 -0.54 9.40 7.66
C SER A 44 -1.40 9.22 6.42
N ALA A 45 -1.38 10.17 5.48
CA ALA A 45 -2.10 10.02 4.21
C ALA A 45 -1.62 8.81 3.39
N GLN A 46 -0.30 8.56 3.38
CA GLN A 46 0.29 7.39 2.73
C GLN A 46 -0.19 6.09 3.39
N MET A 47 0.00 5.94 4.71
CA MET A 47 -0.39 4.72 5.42
C MET A 47 -1.88 4.41 5.23
N ILE A 48 -2.77 5.40 5.41
CA ILE A 48 -4.22 5.22 5.22
C ILE A 48 -4.52 4.72 3.80
N SER A 49 -3.90 5.31 2.79
CA SER A 49 -4.15 4.93 1.39
C SER A 49 -3.75 3.49 1.11
N TYR A 50 -2.62 3.05 1.67
CA TYR A 50 -2.10 1.70 1.48
C TYR A 50 -2.78 0.66 2.38
N GLU A 51 -3.31 1.08 3.52
CA GLU A 51 -4.15 0.27 4.40
C GLU A 51 -5.48 -0.10 3.72
N VAL A 52 -6.10 0.84 3.00
CA VAL A 52 -7.30 0.57 2.20
C VAL A 52 -7.00 -0.48 1.12
N SER A 53 -5.91 -0.32 0.37
CA SER A 53 -5.47 -1.29 -0.64
C SER A 53 -5.15 -2.66 -0.02
N MET A 54 -4.50 -2.68 1.15
CA MET A 54 -4.21 -3.89 1.91
C MET A 54 -5.51 -4.60 2.32
N GLY A 55 -6.45 -3.86 2.88
CA GLY A 55 -7.76 -4.37 3.30
C GLY A 55 -8.53 -4.99 2.15
N LEU A 56 -8.56 -4.34 0.98
CA LEU A 56 -9.20 -4.87 -0.23
C LEU A 56 -8.53 -6.18 -0.70
N ALA A 57 -7.19 -6.26 -0.67
CA ALA A 57 -6.49 -7.50 -0.99
C ALA A 57 -6.89 -8.67 -0.07
N LEU A 58 -7.15 -8.39 1.21
CA LEU A 58 -7.59 -9.39 2.19
C LEU A 58 -9.03 -9.87 1.99
N VAL A 59 -9.91 -9.05 1.42
CA VAL A 59 -11.31 -9.46 1.15
C VAL A 59 -11.35 -10.71 0.27
N ALA A 60 -10.50 -10.79 -0.76
CA ALA A 60 -10.42 -11.97 -1.61
C ALA A 60 -9.97 -13.22 -0.83
N VAL A 61 -9.10 -13.07 0.16
CA VAL A 61 -8.67 -14.16 1.06
C VAL A 61 -9.85 -14.63 1.91
N PHE A 62 -10.61 -13.72 2.52
CA PHE A 62 -11.79 -14.08 3.31
C PHE A 62 -12.86 -14.76 2.46
N LEU A 63 -13.08 -14.25 1.25
CA LEU A 63 -13.99 -14.86 0.29
C LEU A 63 -13.54 -16.26 -0.10
N TYR A 64 -12.24 -16.52 -0.30
CA TYR A 64 -11.78 -17.85 -0.68
C TYR A 64 -11.78 -18.83 0.51
N ALA A 65 -11.29 -18.40 1.67
CA ALA A 65 -11.22 -19.20 2.89
C ALA A 65 -12.60 -19.48 3.51
N GLY A 66 -13.57 -18.56 3.34
CA GLY A 66 -14.88 -18.64 3.99
C GLY A 66 -14.88 -18.20 5.46
N SER A 67 -13.79 -17.64 5.95
CA SER A 67 -13.63 -17.21 7.35
C SER A 67 -12.65 -16.03 7.48
N MET A 68 -12.74 -15.34 8.61
CA MET A 68 -11.81 -14.29 9.04
C MET A 68 -10.94 -14.74 10.24
N SER A 69 -11.09 -15.99 10.69
CA SER A 69 -10.19 -16.60 11.68
C SER A 69 -8.85 -16.93 11.04
N THR A 70 -7.76 -16.59 11.74
CA THR A 70 -6.40 -16.91 11.28
C THR A 70 -6.13 -18.42 11.26
N SER A 71 -6.74 -19.20 12.15
CA SER A 71 -6.55 -20.66 12.18
C SER A 71 -7.25 -21.33 10.99
N GLU A 72 -8.49 -20.92 10.71
CA GLU A 72 -9.29 -21.45 9.60
C GLU A 72 -8.72 -21.05 8.24
N ILE A 73 -8.17 -19.84 8.11
CA ILE A 73 -7.48 -19.40 6.89
C ILE A 73 -6.23 -20.25 6.63
N VAL A 74 -5.46 -20.61 7.66
CA VAL A 74 -4.30 -21.49 7.50
C VAL A 74 -4.73 -22.92 7.19
N ALA A 75 -5.81 -23.41 7.80
CA ALA A 75 -6.36 -24.73 7.53
C ALA A 75 -6.87 -24.85 6.08
N ALA A 76 -7.46 -23.78 5.53
CA ALA A 76 -7.95 -23.72 4.16
C ALA A 76 -6.83 -23.73 3.09
N GLN A 77 -5.56 -23.53 3.48
CA GLN A 77 -4.39 -23.54 2.61
C GLN A 77 -3.73 -24.94 2.52
N ASP A 78 -4.54 -26.00 2.61
CA ASP A 78 -4.05 -27.39 2.69
C ASP A 78 -3.36 -27.87 1.42
N LYS A 79 -3.97 -27.60 0.26
CA LYS A 79 -3.47 -28.09 -1.03
C LYS A 79 -2.55 -27.11 -1.71
N LEU A 80 -2.95 -25.84 -1.73
CA LEU A 80 -2.19 -24.77 -2.37
C LEU A 80 -2.24 -23.51 -1.51
N TRP A 81 -1.11 -22.80 -1.46
CA TRP A 81 -1.05 -21.52 -0.79
C TRP A 81 -1.86 -20.46 -1.53
N PHE A 82 -2.50 -19.58 -0.77
CA PHE A 82 -3.26 -18.49 -1.34
C PHE A 82 -2.39 -17.48 -2.07
N GLY A 83 -1.09 -17.42 -1.78
CA GLY A 83 -0.13 -16.62 -2.56
C GLY A 83 -0.10 -16.99 -4.04
N LEU A 84 -0.37 -18.26 -4.39
CA LEU A 84 -0.43 -18.70 -5.79
C LEU A 84 -1.84 -18.61 -6.37
N ILE A 85 -2.86 -19.04 -5.61
CA ILE A 85 -4.25 -19.02 -6.08
C ILE A 85 -4.75 -17.58 -6.26
N LEU A 86 -4.45 -16.72 -5.29
CA LEU A 86 -4.85 -15.32 -5.23
C LEU A 86 -3.64 -14.42 -5.53
N ALA A 87 -2.87 -14.75 -6.57
CA ALA A 87 -1.63 -14.03 -6.91
C ALA A 87 -1.81 -12.50 -7.02
N PRO A 88 -2.87 -11.95 -7.62
CA PRO A 88 -3.10 -10.50 -7.62
C PRO A 88 -3.27 -9.93 -6.21
N SER A 89 -4.07 -10.56 -5.35
CA SER A 89 -4.21 -10.14 -3.94
C SER A 89 -2.88 -10.22 -3.20
N PHE A 90 -2.09 -11.27 -3.44
CA PHE A 90 -0.79 -11.42 -2.80
C PHE A 90 0.16 -10.29 -3.19
N VAL A 91 0.26 -9.97 -4.48
CA VAL A 91 1.13 -8.89 -4.97
C VAL A 91 0.66 -7.54 -4.41
N ILE A 92 -0.64 -7.26 -4.45
CA ILE A 92 -1.19 -5.99 -3.91
C ILE A 92 -0.91 -5.90 -2.41
N TYR A 93 -1.10 -6.99 -1.66
CA TYR A 93 -0.80 -7.04 -0.23
C TYR A 93 0.68 -6.77 0.04
N VAL A 94 1.60 -7.44 -0.70
CA VAL A 94 3.05 -7.25 -0.54
C VAL A 94 3.47 -5.81 -0.84
N ILE A 95 2.88 -5.17 -1.86
CA ILE A 95 3.19 -3.77 -2.14
C ILE A 95 2.62 -2.86 -1.04
N SER A 96 1.38 -3.11 -0.61
CA SER A 96 0.71 -2.33 0.43
C SER A 96 1.38 -2.41 1.79
N MET A 97 1.83 -3.58 2.22
CA MET A 97 2.51 -3.73 3.52
C MET A 97 3.83 -2.95 3.58
N ILE A 98 4.49 -2.71 2.43
CA ILE A 98 5.69 -1.86 2.37
C ILE A 98 5.29 -0.39 2.47
N GLY A 99 4.22 0.02 1.79
CA GLY A 99 3.68 1.38 1.88
C GLY A 99 3.22 1.75 3.29
N GLU A 100 2.62 0.81 4.02
CA GLU A 100 2.10 1.03 5.37
C GLU A 100 3.19 1.10 6.45
N THR A 101 4.33 0.44 6.23
CA THR A 101 5.44 0.47 7.21
C THR A 101 6.35 1.69 7.05
N ASN A 102 6.08 2.57 6.08
CA ASN A 102 6.87 3.78 5.77
C ASN A 102 8.38 3.51 5.65
N ARG A 103 8.77 2.32 5.19
CA ARG A 103 10.18 1.95 5.01
C ARG A 103 10.65 2.17 3.58
N ALA A 104 11.95 2.46 3.45
CA ALA A 104 12.62 2.55 2.16
C ALA A 104 12.32 1.29 1.32
N PRO A 105 11.88 1.43 0.06
CA PRO A 105 11.95 2.61 -0.82
C PRO A 105 10.81 3.65 -0.69
N PHE A 106 9.87 3.48 0.24
CA PHE A 106 8.70 4.35 0.44
C PHE A 106 8.76 5.15 1.76
N ASP A 107 9.97 5.50 2.21
CA ASP A 107 10.27 6.35 3.39
C ASP A 107 10.11 7.86 3.09
N LEU A 108 9.13 8.19 2.26
CA LEU A 108 8.92 9.49 1.63
C LEU A 108 8.80 10.69 2.59
N PRO A 109 8.05 10.59 3.71
CA PRO A 109 7.91 11.69 4.66
C PRO A 109 9.13 11.87 5.58
N GLU A 110 10.00 10.87 5.65
CA GLU A 110 11.25 10.89 6.45
C GLU A 110 12.47 11.30 5.62
N ALA A 111 12.32 11.42 4.30
CA ALA A 111 13.41 11.75 3.41
C ALA A 111 13.99 13.16 3.72
N GLU A 112 15.29 13.18 4.00
CA GLU A 112 16.07 14.39 4.30
C GLU A 112 15.92 15.48 3.22
N GLY A 113 15.73 15.07 1.96
CA GLY A 113 15.62 15.97 0.81
C GLY A 113 14.31 16.75 0.70
N GLU A 114 13.23 16.31 1.35
CA GLU A 114 11.93 17.02 1.32
C GLU A 114 11.54 17.61 2.68
N LEU A 115 11.82 16.93 3.81
CA LEU A 115 11.33 17.35 5.13
C LEU A 115 12.32 17.11 6.29
N VAL A 116 13.63 16.94 6.01
CA VAL A 116 14.72 16.89 7.02
C VAL A 116 14.45 15.88 8.16
N GLY A 117 13.79 14.74 7.90
CA GLY A 117 13.51 13.72 8.92
C GLY A 117 12.10 13.73 9.53
N GLY A 118 11.18 14.57 9.03
CA GLY A 118 9.74 14.46 9.29
C GLY A 118 9.36 14.59 10.77
N PHE A 119 8.58 13.64 11.29
CA PHE A 119 8.13 13.65 12.69
C PHE A 119 9.20 13.20 13.68
N HIS A 120 10.36 12.71 13.23
CA HIS A 120 11.46 12.27 14.11
C HIS A 120 12.34 13.42 14.61
N THR A 121 12.34 14.57 13.91
CA THR A 121 13.34 15.64 14.08
C THR A 121 13.44 16.22 15.48
N GLU A 122 12.31 16.30 16.18
CA GLU A 122 12.22 16.93 17.50
C GLU A 122 12.29 15.93 18.66
N TYR A 123 12.34 14.62 18.38
CA TYR A 123 12.46 13.59 19.40
C TYR A 123 13.89 13.14 19.58
N SER A 124 14.34 13.06 20.84
CA SER A 124 15.67 12.57 21.20
C SER A 124 15.61 11.30 22.05
N SER A 125 16.72 10.56 22.06
CA SER A 125 16.98 9.44 22.97
C SER A 125 15.86 8.39 22.98
N LEU A 126 15.25 8.12 24.13
CA LEU A 126 14.28 7.05 24.31
C LEU A 126 13.01 7.24 23.46
N LYS A 127 12.52 8.46 23.30
CA LYS A 127 11.31 8.72 22.49
C LYS A 127 11.56 8.39 21.03
N PHE A 128 12.71 8.81 20.51
CA PHE A 128 13.17 8.44 19.16
C PHE A 128 13.31 6.92 19.00
N ALA A 129 13.93 6.24 19.97
CA ALA A 129 14.07 4.78 19.94
C ALA A 129 12.72 4.05 19.92
N LEU A 130 11.70 4.58 20.61
CA LEU A 130 10.36 3.99 20.64
C LEU A 130 9.65 4.08 19.28
N PHE A 131 9.84 5.16 18.51
CA PHE A 131 9.30 5.26 17.14
C PHE A 131 9.89 4.18 16.23
N PHE A 132 11.23 4.04 16.20
CA PHE A 132 11.88 2.99 15.42
C PHE A 132 11.46 1.59 15.86
N LEU A 133 11.39 1.35 17.17
CA LEU A 133 10.93 0.08 17.71
C LEU A 133 9.50 -0.25 17.24
N ALA A 134 8.60 0.73 17.30
CA ALA A 134 7.22 0.56 16.83
C ALA A 134 7.15 0.23 15.33
N GLU A 135 7.94 0.93 14.49
CA GLU A 135 8.02 0.63 13.05
C GLU A 135 8.55 -0.78 12.77
N TYR A 136 9.57 -1.23 13.51
CA TYR A 136 10.10 -2.59 13.37
C TYR A 136 9.13 -3.67 13.86
N ILE A 137 8.39 -3.40 14.94
CA ILE A 137 7.31 -4.28 15.39
C ILE A 137 6.21 -4.35 14.33
N ASN A 138 5.83 -3.22 13.74
CA ASN A 138 4.83 -3.19 12.67
C ASN A 138 5.30 -4.01 11.47
N MET A 139 6.54 -3.83 11.02
CA MET A 139 7.16 -4.60 9.93
C MET A 139 7.11 -6.12 10.19
N ALA A 140 7.42 -6.55 11.41
CA ALA A 140 7.30 -7.95 11.79
C ALA A 140 5.84 -8.43 11.78
N THR A 141 4.90 -7.56 12.19
CA THR A 141 3.46 -7.87 12.29
C THR A 141 2.83 -8.05 10.91
N VAL A 142 3.07 -7.12 9.97
CA VAL A 142 2.58 -7.25 8.59
C VAL A 142 3.22 -8.44 7.87
N SER A 143 4.49 -8.77 8.18
CA SER A 143 5.17 -9.97 7.66
C SER A 143 4.57 -11.28 8.19
N ALA A 144 4.18 -11.29 9.47
CA ALA A 144 3.49 -12.41 10.10
C ALA A 144 2.08 -12.61 9.53
N LEU A 145 1.35 -11.52 9.27
CA LEU A 145 0.07 -11.58 8.56
C LEU A 145 0.24 -12.11 7.13
N ALA A 146 1.20 -11.59 6.35
CA ALA A 146 1.51 -12.08 5.01
C ALA A 146 1.74 -13.60 5.00
N THR A 147 2.56 -14.08 5.94
CA THR A 147 2.89 -15.49 6.11
C THR A 147 1.66 -16.34 6.43
N THR A 148 0.80 -15.85 7.32
CA THR A 148 -0.42 -16.54 7.77
C THR A 148 -1.45 -16.62 6.65
N LEU A 149 -1.66 -15.52 5.93
CA LEU A 149 -2.74 -15.37 4.98
C LEU A 149 -2.40 -15.90 3.59
N PHE A 150 -1.12 -15.86 3.19
CA PHE A 150 -0.71 -16.20 1.82
C PHE A 150 0.30 -17.34 1.70
N LEU A 151 1.07 -17.71 2.74
CA LEU A 151 2.09 -18.78 2.66
C LEU A 151 1.79 -19.97 3.59
N GLY A 152 0.53 -20.24 3.88
CA GLY A 152 0.11 -21.40 4.66
C GLY A 152 0.57 -21.37 6.13
N GLY A 153 0.93 -20.20 6.66
CA GLY A 153 1.29 -20.02 8.06
C GLY A 153 2.43 -20.94 8.51
N TRP A 154 2.11 -21.82 9.46
CA TRP A 154 3.05 -22.74 10.09
C TRP A 154 3.35 -24.02 9.30
N ARG A 155 2.59 -24.30 8.24
CA ARG A 155 2.73 -25.54 7.48
C ARG A 155 4.05 -25.57 6.70
N ALA A 156 4.57 -26.76 6.44
CA ALA A 156 5.75 -26.93 5.59
C ALA A 156 5.54 -26.30 4.19
N PRO A 157 6.60 -25.75 3.56
CA PRO A 157 6.61 -25.39 2.15
C PRO A 157 6.22 -26.54 1.24
N PHE A 158 5.61 -26.19 0.09
CA PHE A 158 5.07 -27.12 -0.91
C PHE A 158 5.92 -28.38 -1.08
N TRP A 159 5.23 -29.54 -1.11
CA TRP A 159 5.78 -30.88 -1.34
C TRP A 159 6.67 -31.45 -0.23
N ILE A 160 7.16 -30.64 0.72
CA ILE A 160 8.02 -31.14 1.81
C ILE A 160 7.24 -32.06 2.77
N ASP A 161 5.95 -31.81 2.94
CA ASP A 161 5.03 -32.66 3.71
C ASP A 161 4.81 -34.04 3.07
N GLU A 162 4.81 -34.12 1.73
CA GLU A 162 4.71 -35.39 0.99
C GLU A 162 5.98 -36.24 1.11
N PHE A 163 7.16 -35.61 1.13
CA PHE A 163 8.44 -36.32 1.28
C PHE A 163 8.82 -36.61 2.73
N TRP A 164 8.30 -35.84 3.68
CA TRP A 164 8.66 -35.95 5.09
C TRP A 164 7.45 -35.83 6.00
N ALA A 165 6.96 -36.99 6.47
CA ALA A 165 5.81 -37.08 7.36
C ALA A 165 5.97 -36.27 8.67
N GLY A 166 7.20 -36.09 9.16
CA GLY A 166 7.49 -35.32 10.39
C GLY A 166 7.66 -33.81 10.17
N ALA A 167 7.51 -33.31 8.94
CA ALA A 167 7.78 -31.90 8.61
C ALA A 167 6.86 -30.89 9.33
N ASN A 168 5.71 -31.35 9.82
CA ASN A 168 4.71 -30.55 10.52
C ASN A 168 4.60 -30.91 12.02
N GLU A 169 5.52 -31.70 12.55
CA GLU A 169 5.51 -32.15 13.94
C GLU A 169 6.58 -31.46 14.79
N GLY A 170 6.37 -31.43 16.11
CA GLY A 170 7.33 -30.88 17.07
C GLY A 170 7.60 -29.39 16.87
N TYR A 171 8.88 -29.02 16.72
CA TYR A 171 9.32 -27.63 16.58
C TYR A 171 9.31 -27.11 15.13
N TRP A 172 9.11 -27.98 14.14
CA TRP A 172 9.16 -27.61 12.73
C TRP A 172 8.12 -26.57 12.31
N PRO A 173 6.85 -26.63 12.76
CA PRO A 173 5.85 -25.60 12.47
C PRO A 173 6.29 -24.18 12.86
N PHE A 174 6.98 -24.05 14.00
CA PHE A 174 7.52 -22.77 14.45
C PHE A 174 8.66 -22.30 13.55
N LEU A 175 9.57 -23.19 13.16
CA LEU A 175 10.68 -22.87 12.28
C LEU A 175 10.20 -22.48 10.88
N TRP A 176 9.18 -23.14 10.34
CA TRP A 176 8.58 -22.77 9.05
C TRP A 176 7.94 -21.40 9.10
N PHE A 177 7.15 -21.14 10.13
CA PHE A 177 6.54 -19.84 10.33
C PHE A 177 7.60 -18.74 10.45
N MET A 178 8.59 -18.94 11.33
CA MET A 178 9.67 -17.99 11.53
C MET A 178 10.50 -17.77 10.27
N GLY A 179 10.82 -18.84 9.54
CA GLY A 179 11.56 -18.77 8.28
C GLY A 179 10.85 -17.94 7.22
N LYS A 180 9.52 -18.07 7.10
CA LYS A 180 8.71 -17.28 6.16
C LYS A 180 8.57 -15.82 6.59
N VAL A 181 8.43 -15.56 7.90
CA VAL A 181 8.46 -14.18 8.42
C VAL A 181 9.82 -13.53 8.14
N LEU A 182 10.92 -14.25 8.41
CA LEU A 182 12.26 -13.79 8.09
C LEU A 182 12.47 -13.59 6.59
N PHE A 183 11.83 -14.38 5.73
CA PHE A 183 11.85 -14.18 4.29
C PHE A 183 11.22 -12.83 3.88
N PHE A 184 10.07 -12.44 4.47
CA PHE A 184 9.51 -11.11 4.22
C PHE A 184 10.37 -9.99 4.79
N ILE A 185 10.92 -10.16 5.99
CA ILE A 185 11.88 -9.20 6.57
C ILE A 185 13.10 -9.07 5.66
N PHE A 186 13.59 -10.17 5.09
CA PHE A 186 14.64 -10.14 4.09
C PHE A 186 14.22 -9.38 2.82
N ILE A 187 12.98 -9.55 2.35
CA ILE A 187 12.44 -8.74 1.24
C ILE A 187 12.49 -7.24 1.58
N PHE A 188 12.07 -6.83 2.79
CA PHE A 188 12.18 -5.42 3.20
C PHE A 188 13.62 -4.89 3.10
N ILE A 189 14.58 -5.66 3.61
CA ILE A 189 16.00 -5.30 3.57
C ILE A 189 16.52 -5.27 2.12
N TRP A 190 16.10 -6.22 1.30
CA TRP A 190 16.50 -6.33 -0.10
C TRP A 190 15.95 -5.19 -0.95
N LEU A 191 14.68 -4.84 -0.79
CA LEU A 191 14.03 -3.73 -1.51
C LEU A 191 14.67 -2.39 -1.15
N ARG A 192 15.04 -2.20 0.12
CA ARG A 192 15.80 -1.03 0.58
C ARG A 192 17.13 -0.87 -0.16
N GLY A 193 17.82 -1.98 -0.46
CA GLY A 193 19.12 -1.95 -1.14
C GLY A 193 19.05 -1.91 -2.67
N SER A 194 17.90 -2.27 -3.27
CA SER A 194 17.78 -2.47 -4.72
C SER A 194 16.96 -1.41 -5.44
N LEU A 195 15.96 -0.82 -4.79
CA LEU A 195 15.05 0.12 -5.44
C LEU A 195 15.42 1.59 -5.13
N PRO A 196 15.36 2.48 -6.13
CA PRO A 196 15.42 3.91 -5.89
C PRO A 196 14.17 4.36 -5.14
N ARG A 197 14.30 5.44 -4.35
CA ARG A 197 13.15 6.08 -3.70
C ARG A 197 12.16 6.60 -4.75
N LEU A 198 10.88 6.31 -4.57
CA LEU A 198 9.81 6.91 -5.40
C LEU A 198 9.40 8.27 -4.83
N ARG A 199 8.84 9.15 -5.66
CA ARG A 199 8.24 10.43 -5.20
C ARG A 199 6.85 10.19 -4.60
N TYR A 200 6.46 11.02 -3.62
CA TYR A 200 5.18 10.91 -2.92
C TYR A 200 3.98 10.91 -3.86
N ASP A 201 3.95 11.85 -4.81
CA ASP A 201 2.85 11.96 -5.77
C ASP A 201 2.72 10.71 -6.64
N GLN A 202 3.84 10.12 -7.06
CA GLN A 202 3.86 8.90 -7.87
C GLN A 202 3.38 7.69 -7.07
N PHE A 203 3.79 7.60 -5.81
CA PHE A 203 3.39 6.52 -4.93
C PHE A 203 1.91 6.61 -4.57
N MET A 204 1.41 7.81 -4.26
CA MET A 204 -0.02 8.02 -4.00
C MET A 204 -0.87 7.74 -5.24
N HIS A 205 -0.44 8.19 -6.41
CA HIS A 205 -1.11 7.89 -7.68
C HIS A 205 -1.15 6.38 -7.96
N PHE A 206 -0.06 5.66 -7.70
CA PHE A 206 -0.01 4.21 -7.86
C PHE A 206 -1.03 3.48 -6.99
N GLY A 207 -1.13 3.84 -5.70
CA GLY A 207 -2.10 3.24 -4.79
C GLY A 207 -3.54 3.50 -5.21
N TRP A 208 -3.88 4.75 -5.49
CA TRP A 208 -5.26 5.16 -5.80
C TRP A 208 -5.71 4.81 -7.21
N LYS A 209 -4.86 4.96 -8.22
CA LYS A 209 -5.24 4.73 -9.63
C LYS A 209 -5.03 3.30 -10.09
N ARG A 210 -4.13 2.53 -9.47
CA ARG A 210 -3.82 1.15 -9.92
C ARG A 210 -4.23 0.11 -8.88
N LEU A 211 -3.68 0.17 -7.67
CA LEU A 211 -3.91 -0.91 -6.69
C LEU A 211 -5.37 -1.05 -6.28
N ILE A 212 -6.04 0.06 -5.93
CA ILE A 212 -7.44 0.03 -5.50
C ILE A 212 -8.36 -0.47 -6.63
N PRO A 213 -8.35 0.07 -7.86
CA PRO A 213 -9.21 -0.43 -8.94
C PRO A 213 -8.97 -1.90 -9.30
N ILE A 214 -7.70 -2.33 -9.35
CA ILE A 214 -7.34 -3.72 -9.64
C ILE A 214 -7.83 -4.65 -8.52
N SER A 215 -7.66 -4.26 -7.26
CA SER A 215 -8.15 -5.06 -6.12
C SER A 215 -9.67 -5.20 -6.13
N LEU A 216 -10.42 -4.11 -6.43
CA LEU A 216 -11.87 -4.15 -6.56
C LEU A 216 -12.33 -5.09 -7.69
N LEU A 217 -11.73 -4.97 -8.87
CA LEU A 217 -12.01 -5.87 -9.99
C LEU A 217 -11.73 -7.33 -9.62
N TRP A 218 -10.61 -7.57 -8.94
CA TRP A 218 -10.22 -8.91 -8.50
C TRP A 218 -11.17 -9.51 -7.45
N ILE A 219 -11.64 -8.72 -6.48
CA ILE A 219 -12.64 -9.18 -5.50
C ILE A 219 -13.92 -9.64 -6.20
N VAL A 220 -14.43 -8.84 -7.15
CA VAL A 220 -15.63 -9.19 -7.93
C VAL A 220 -15.39 -10.46 -8.73
N ALA A 221 -14.22 -10.61 -9.33
CA ALA A 221 -13.83 -11.81 -10.06
C ALA A 221 -13.82 -13.07 -9.17
N VAL A 222 -13.15 -12.99 -8.02
CA VAL A 222 -13.05 -14.11 -7.06
C VAL A 222 -14.44 -14.47 -6.54
N ALA A 223 -15.28 -13.49 -6.23
CA ALA A 223 -16.66 -13.71 -5.82
C ALA A 223 -17.46 -14.44 -6.92
N ALA A 224 -17.40 -13.96 -8.16
CA ALA A 224 -18.11 -14.57 -9.29
C ALA A 224 -17.65 -16.02 -9.56
N ILE A 225 -16.33 -16.25 -9.60
CA ILE A 225 -15.75 -17.59 -9.79
C ILE A 225 -16.20 -18.53 -8.67
N ARG A 226 -16.21 -18.06 -7.42
CA ARG A 226 -16.64 -18.88 -6.28
C ARG A 226 -18.13 -19.23 -6.34
N THR A 227 -18.99 -18.27 -6.64
CA THR A 227 -20.44 -18.51 -6.79
C THR A 227 -20.75 -19.50 -7.91
N ILE A 228 -20.05 -19.40 -9.03
CA ILE A 228 -20.18 -20.32 -10.16
C ILE A 228 -19.79 -21.75 -9.76
N ASN A 229 -18.67 -21.92 -9.07
CA ASN A 229 -18.21 -23.24 -8.61
C ASN A 229 -19.18 -23.89 -7.63
N LEU A 230 -19.88 -23.10 -6.79
CA LEU A 230 -20.87 -23.61 -5.84
C LEU A 230 -22.19 -24.04 -6.52
N ASN A 231 -22.57 -23.42 -7.63
CA ASN A 231 -23.86 -23.64 -8.31
C ASN A 231 -23.80 -24.67 -9.46
N GLY A 232 -22.78 -25.53 -9.50
CA GLY A 232 -22.69 -26.62 -10.49
C GLY A 232 -21.70 -26.41 -11.63
N GLY A 233 -20.95 -25.31 -11.62
CA GLY A 233 -19.80 -25.06 -12.52
C GLY A 233 -20.17 -24.78 -13.99
N PHE A 234 -19.31 -24.00 -14.66
CA PHE A 234 -19.27 -23.96 -16.13
C PHE A 234 -18.27 -25.00 -16.64
N ASP A 235 -18.37 -25.32 -17.93
CA ASP A 235 -17.35 -26.10 -18.62
C ASP A 235 -15.96 -25.46 -18.42
N ARG A 236 -14.94 -26.29 -18.13
CA ARG A 236 -13.63 -25.83 -17.65
C ARG A 236 -12.95 -24.88 -18.66
N THR A 237 -13.30 -25.01 -19.94
CA THR A 237 -12.90 -24.13 -21.04
C THR A 237 -13.39 -22.68 -20.88
N TYR A 238 -14.66 -22.46 -20.51
CA TYR A 238 -15.18 -21.11 -20.30
C TYR A 238 -14.57 -20.44 -19.08
N LEU A 239 -14.23 -21.23 -18.05
CA LEU A 239 -13.55 -20.73 -16.86
C LEU A 239 -12.14 -20.23 -17.19
N TYR A 240 -11.36 -20.98 -17.98
CA TYR A 240 -10.06 -20.51 -18.45
C TYR A 240 -10.16 -19.29 -19.37
N GLY A 241 -11.19 -19.24 -20.24
CA GLY A 241 -11.47 -18.06 -21.05
C GLY A 241 -11.78 -16.82 -20.21
N ALA A 242 -12.61 -16.96 -19.17
CA ALA A 242 -12.94 -15.88 -18.24
C ALA A 242 -11.71 -15.41 -17.44
N ILE A 243 -10.86 -16.33 -16.97
CA ILE A 243 -9.58 -15.98 -16.33
C ILE A 243 -8.68 -15.21 -17.30
N GLY A 244 -8.58 -15.63 -18.56
CA GLY A 244 -7.79 -14.95 -19.59
C GLY A 244 -8.28 -13.52 -19.86
N VAL A 245 -9.59 -13.32 -19.98
CA VAL A 245 -10.19 -11.98 -20.13
C VAL A 245 -9.94 -11.12 -18.89
N LEU A 246 -10.09 -11.70 -17.70
CA LEU A 246 -9.84 -10.98 -16.46
C LEU A 246 -8.37 -10.57 -16.29
N ALA A 247 -7.44 -11.46 -16.64
CA ALA A 247 -6.02 -11.16 -16.65
C ALA A 247 -5.68 -10.06 -17.65
N ALA A 248 -6.30 -10.08 -18.84
CA ALA A 248 -6.16 -9.01 -19.83
C ALA A 248 -6.72 -7.68 -19.31
N LEU A 249 -7.89 -7.67 -18.67
CA LEU A 249 -8.47 -6.48 -18.06
C LEU A 249 -7.58 -5.91 -16.94
N MET A 250 -7.04 -6.76 -16.07
CA MET A 250 -6.08 -6.33 -15.04
C MET A 250 -4.79 -5.77 -15.65
N LEU A 251 -4.27 -6.39 -16.72
CA LEU A 251 -3.10 -5.86 -17.44
C LEU A 251 -3.40 -4.51 -18.09
N VAL A 252 -4.58 -4.34 -18.69
CA VAL A 252 -5.01 -3.05 -19.24
C VAL A 252 -5.10 -2.00 -18.14
N LEU A 253 -5.76 -2.29 -17.01
CA LEU A 253 -5.81 -1.36 -15.87
C LEU A 253 -4.44 -1.05 -15.27
N PHE A 254 -3.48 -1.97 -15.37
CA PHE A 254 -2.13 -1.76 -14.86
C PHE A 254 -1.27 -0.89 -15.80
N PHE A 255 -1.40 -1.05 -17.12
CA PHE A 255 -0.54 -0.41 -18.13
C PHE A 255 -1.17 0.76 -18.89
N PHE A 256 -2.49 0.77 -19.09
CA PHE A 256 -3.20 1.92 -19.64
C PHE A 256 -3.45 2.91 -18.52
N ASP A 257 -2.48 3.81 -18.33
CA ASP A 257 -2.71 5.06 -17.63
C ASP A 257 -3.90 5.75 -18.32
N GLU A 258 -4.86 6.24 -17.55
CA GLU A 258 -5.77 7.29 -18.04
C GLU A 258 -4.89 8.33 -18.69
N LYS A 259 -4.89 8.34 -20.02
CA LYS A 259 -4.33 9.42 -20.81
C LYS A 259 -5.02 10.64 -20.23
N LYS A 260 -4.27 11.48 -19.51
CA LYS A 260 -4.77 12.74 -18.95
C LYS A 260 -5.75 13.29 -19.97
N ASP A 261 -7.01 13.42 -19.60
CA ASP A 261 -7.88 14.39 -20.23
C ASP A 261 -7.20 15.74 -19.96
N GLY A 262 -6.30 16.07 -20.88
CA GLY A 262 -5.62 17.34 -20.96
C GLY A 262 -6.64 18.34 -21.47
N SER A 263 -7.58 18.69 -20.60
CA SER A 263 -8.40 19.88 -20.71
C SER A 263 -9.06 20.14 -19.35
N GLU A 264 -8.25 20.31 -18.31
CA GLU A 264 -8.56 21.46 -17.46
C GLU A 264 -8.34 22.66 -18.37
N GLU A 265 -9.43 23.16 -18.97
CA GLU A 265 -9.48 24.51 -19.47
C GLU A 265 -8.97 25.38 -18.31
N THR A 266 -7.73 25.84 -18.43
CA THR A 266 -7.29 27.00 -17.65
C THR A 266 -8.35 28.06 -17.93
N PRO A 267 -9.15 28.50 -16.93
CA PRO A 267 -10.06 29.61 -17.16
C PRO A 267 -9.17 30.72 -17.69
N ALA A 268 -9.44 31.18 -18.92
CA ALA A 268 -8.63 32.15 -19.62
C ALA A 268 -8.14 33.19 -18.61
N GLU A 269 -6.83 33.23 -18.36
CA GLU A 269 -6.24 34.08 -17.33
C GLU A 269 -6.77 35.50 -17.55
N ALA A 270 -7.56 35.98 -16.59
CA ALA A 270 -7.90 37.39 -16.54
C ALA A 270 -6.57 38.17 -16.53
N PRO A 271 -6.45 39.26 -17.30
CA PRO A 271 -5.21 40.02 -17.38
C PRO A 271 -4.72 40.38 -15.98
N PHE A 272 -3.46 40.06 -15.68
CA PHE A 272 -2.84 40.26 -14.37
C PHE A 272 -3.01 41.72 -13.92
N ASP A 273 -3.81 41.94 -12.89
CA ASP A 273 -3.98 43.23 -12.24
C ASP A 273 -2.99 43.34 -11.09
N ALA A 274 -1.91 44.07 -11.32
CA ALA A 274 -0.85 44.33 -10.35
C ALA A 274 -1.35 45.03 -9.07
N PHE A 275 -2.57 45.58 -9.06
CA PHE A 275 -3.13 46.36 -7.96
C PHE A 275 -4.34 45.72 -7.27
N ALA A 276 -4.74 44.50 -7.64
CA ALA A 276 -5.94 43.84 -7.09
C ALA A 276 -5.92 43.67 -5.55
N GLY A 277 -4.74 43.66 -4.92
CA GLY A 277 -4.55 43.52 -3.47
C GLY A 277 -4.22 44.81 -2.71
N GLY A 278 -4.29 45.99 -3.35
CA GLY A 278 -3.96 47.27 -2.71
C GLY A 278 -2.45 47.56 -2.53
N TYR A 279 -1.58 46.59 -2.83
CA TYR A 279 -0.13 46.75 -2.88
C TYR A 279 0.42 46.13 -4.17
N PRO A 280 1.35 46.79 -4.88
CA PRO A 280 1.86 46.28 -6.14
C PRO A 280 2.73 45.03 -5.94
N VAL A 281 2.33 43.93 -6.58
CA VAL A 281 3.07 42.65 -6.58
C VAL A 281 3.83 42.50 -7.90
N PRO A 282 5.13 42.15 -7.89
CA PRO A 282 5.89 41.91 -9.12
C PRO A 282 5.31 40.75 -9.93
N PRO A 283 5.20 40.86 -11.27
CA PRO A 283 4.72 39.77 -12.12
C PRO A 283 5.70 38.59 -12.08
N MET A 284 5.16 37.37 -12.03
CA MET A 284 5.98 36.16 -12.17
C MET A 284 6.51 36.02 -13.61
N PRO A 285 7.60 35.26 -13.85
CA PRO A 285 8.22 35.16 -15.17
C PRO A 285 7.27 34.75 -16.32
N HIS A 286 6.26 33.93 -16.04
CA HIS A 286 5.23 33.54 -17.02
C HIS A 286 4.16 34.62 -17.25
N GLN A 287 4.06 35.62 -16.36
CA GLN A 287 3.14 36.75 -16.44
C GLN A 287 3.79 37.99 -17.07
N ALA A 288 5.13 38.06 -17.10
CA ALA A 288 5.89 39.18 -17.65
C ALA A 288 5.81 39.28 -19.19
N ASP A 289 5.63 38.15 -19.87
CA ASP A 289 5.51 38.09 -21.34
C ASP A 289 4.20 38.72 -21.84
N ALA A 290 3.15 38.76 -21.01
CA ALA A 290 1.89 39.44 -21.33
C ALA A 290 1.99 40.97 -21.18
N THR A 291 2.84 41.45 -20.27
CA THR A 291 2.95 42.87 -19.93
C THR A 291 3.88 43.64 -20.88
N THR A 292 4.89 42.96 -21.44
CA THR A 292 5.88 43.58 -22.34
C THR A 292 5.34 43.93 -23.73
N ILE A 293 4.22 43.34 -24.16
CA ILE A 293 3.62 43.65 -25.47
C ILE A 293 2.90 45.01 -25.46
N ARG A 294 2.48 45.53 -24.29
CA ARG A 294 1.67 46.78 -24.21
C ARG A 294 2.47 48.07 -24.05
N THR A 295 3.75 48.01 -23.68
CA THR A 295 4.57 49.22 -23.48
C THR A 295 5.28 49.72 -24.75
N ALA A 296 5.18 49.01 -25.87
CA ALA A 296 5.86 49.38 -27.11
C ALA A 296 5.03 50.27 -28.07
N THR A 297 3.77 50.62 -27.77
CA THR A 297 2.88 51.36 -28.70
C THR A 297 2.23 52.61 -28.08
N GLY A 298 2.99 53.39 -27.31
CA GLY A 298 2.44 54.59 -26.64
C GLY A 298 3.46 55.71 -26.45
N GLY A 299 4.12 56.12 -27.53
CA GLY A 299 4.92 57.33 -27.58
C GLY A 299 4.79 57.94 -28.98
N ASP A 300 3.89 58.90 -29.13
CA ASP A 300 4.01 60.12 -29.95
C ASP A 300 2.64 60.82 -30.09
N ALA A 301 2.67 62.15 -29.88
CA ALA A 301 1.61 63.17 -29.91
C ALA A 301 0.83 63.44 -28.61
#